data_AF-A0A4Q3R6M5-F1
#
_entry.id   AF-A0A4Q3R6M5-F1
#
_cell.length_a   1.000
_cell.length_b   1.000
_cell.length_c   1.000
_cell.angle_alpha   90.00
_cell.angle_beta   90.00
_cell.angle_gamma   90.00
#
_symmetry.space_group_name_H-M   'P 1'
#
loop_
_entity.id
_entity.type
_entity.pdbx_description
1 polymer ?
#
loop_
_entity_poly.entity_id
_entity_poly.type
_entity_poly.pdbx_seq_one_letter_code
_entity_poly.pdbx_strand_id
1 'polypeptide(L)'
;MITIAGTAFATPKQQSICPERSKSFVNSVQVFDGPVADLAILVPDEAKPNQGFWKLDYVYAAGRTVNVRCEYADKTNLDINLPEKIQKCSYRIDAKKKLKLFCD
;
A
#
# COMPACT_ATOMS: atom_id res chain seq x y z
N MET A 1 -33.38 35.99 -0.68
CA MET A 1 -31.96 35.71 -0.99
C MET A 1 -31.59 34.45 -0.22
N ILE A 2 -31.32 33.34 -0.92
CA ILE A 2 -30.93 32.07 -0.28
C ILE A 2 -29.42 31.95 -0.43
N THR A 3 -28.70 32.08 0.68
CA THR A 3 -27.25 31.91 0.73
C THR A 3 -26.94 30.42 0.84
N ILE A 4 -26.37 29.83 -0.21
CA ILE A 4 -25.93 28.44 -0.21
C ILE A 4 -24.53 28.42 0.43
N ALA A 5 -24.43 27.87 1.64
CA ALA A 5 -23.14 27.63 2.29
C ALA A 5 -22.44 26.45 1.58
N GLY A 6 -21.36 26.74 0.87
CA GLY A 6 -20.53 25.72 0.22
C GLY A 6 -19.71 24.96 1.24
N THR A 7 -20.04 23.69 1.47
CA THR A 7 -19.16 22.76 2.18
C THR A 7 -18.08 22.27 1.22
N ALA A 8 -16.84 22.64 1.50
CA ALA A 8 -15.67 22.06 0.83
C ALA A 8 -15.53 20.60 1.29
N PHE A 9 -15.79 19.64 0.39
CA PHE A 9 -15.45 18.24 0.63
C PHE A 9 -13.93 18.11 0.59
N ALA A 10 -13.30 17.94 1.75
CA ALA A 10 -11.90 17.58 1.82
C ALA A 10 -11.73 16.18 1.22
N THR A 11 -11.05 16.09 0.08
CA THR A 11 -10.69 14.80 -0.51
C THR A 11 -9.79 14.05 0.48
N PRO A 12 -10.14 12.84 0.93
CA PRO A 12 -9.27 12.06 1.80
C PRO A 12 -7.93 11.88 1.09
N LYS A 13 -6.88 12.41 1.69
CA LYS A 13 -5.51 12.29 1.17
C LYS A 13 -5.18 10.81 1.24
N GLN A 14 -5.13 10.12 0.09
CA GLN A 14 -4.87 8.67 0.02
C GLN A 14 -3.61 8.37 0.83
N GLN A 15 -3.81 7.78 2.01
CA GLN A 15 -2.75 7.57 2.96
C GLN A 15 -1.94 6.37 2.49
N SER A 16 -0.61 6.53 2.45
CA SER A 16 0.28 5.40 2.16
C SER A 16 0.04 4.31 3.21
N ILE A 17 -0.15 3.07 2.75
CA ILE A 17 -0.37 1.91 3.63
C ILE A 17 0.81 1.74 4.58
N CYS A 18 2.03 1.89 4.06
CA CYS A 18 3.23 1.96 4.89
C CYS A 18 3.40 3.40 5.42
N PRO A 19 3.23 3.66 6.72
CA PRO A 19 3.34 5.00 7.27
C PRO A 19 4.78 5.52 7.21
N GLU A 20 4.93 6.80 6.88
CA GLU A 20 6.21 7.50 6.97
C GLU A 20 6.63 7.66 8.44
N ARG A 21 7.93 7.50 8.74
CA ARG A 21 8.50 7.68 10.08
C ARG A 21 9.48 8.86 10.06
N SER A 22 9.65 9.53 11.19
CA SER A 22 10.49 10.74 11.28
C SER A 22 11.99 10.47 11.03
N LYS A 23 12.47 9.27 11.34
CA LYS A 23 13.90 8.89 11.24
C LYS A 23 14.19 7.75 10.27
N SER A 24 13.16 7.23 9.61
CA SER A 24 13.26 6.06 8.74
C SER A 24 12.22 6.12 7.63
N PHE A 25 12.53 5.52 6.49
CA PHE A 25 11.66 5.49 5.33
C PHE A 25 11.49 4.04 4.86
N VAL A 26 10.40 3.81 4.13
CA VAL A 26 10.13 2.51 3.53
C VAL A 26 11.15 2.27 2.41
N ASN A 27 11.95 1.23 2.58
CA ASN A 27 12.97 0.80 1.63
C ASN A 27 12.39 -0.18 0.60
N SER A 28 11.59 -1.13 1.08
CA SER A 28 10.99 -2.19 0.28
C SER A 28 9.62 -2.58 0.85
N VAL A 29 8.81 -3.21 0.01
CA VAL A 29 7.55 -3.82 0.42
C VAL A 29 7.47 -5.24 -0.13
N GLN A 30 6.88 -6.13 0.66
CA GLN A 30 6.48 -7.45 0.22
C GLN A 30 4.97 -7.57 0.40
N VAL A 31 4.29 -8.09 -0.61
CA VAL A 31 2.84 -8.33 -0.58
C VAL A 31 2.63 -9.84 -0.51
N PHE A 32 1.79 -10.30 0.39
CA PHE A 32 1.58 -11.72 0.68
C PHE A 32 0.14 -12.12 0.42
N ASP A 33 -0.04 -13.32 -0.11
CA ASP A 33 -1.29 -14.01 -0.26
C ASP A 33 -1.54 -14.88 0.99
N GLY A 34 -2.23 -14.30 1.97
CA GLY A 34 -2.40 -14.88 3.31
C GLY A 34 -1.43 -14.31 4.35
N PRO A 35 -1.29 -14.99 5.51
CA PRO A 35 -0.39 -14.60 6.58
C PRO A 35 1.07 -14.46 6.14
N VAL A 36 1.79 -13.48 6.70
CA VAL A 36 3.22 -13.27 6.37
C VAL A 36 4.09 -14.49 6.74
N ALA A 37 3.69 -15.26 7.76
CA ALA A 37 4.40 -16.47 8.20
C ALA A 37 4.42 -17.59 7.14
N ASP A 38 3.46 -17.59 6.21
CA ASP A 38 3.35 -18.60 5.16
C ASP A 38 4.25 -18.29 3.96
N LEU A 39 4.84 -17.08 3.91
CA LEU A 39 5.83 -16.64 2.91
C LEU A 39 5.34 -16.73 1.45
N ALA A 40 4.03 -16.72 1.22
CA ALA A 40 3.42 -16.70 -0.10
C ALA A 40 3.47 -15.29 -0.73
N ILE A 41 4.66 -14.90 -1.21
CA ILE A 41 4.91 -13.56 -1.77
C ILE A 41 4.29 -13.43 -3.17
N LEU A 42 3.55 -12.35 -3.38
CA LEU A 42 2.99 -11.95 -4.68
C LEU A 42 4.00 -11.11 -5.48
N VAL A 43 4.21 -11.49 -6.73
CA VAL A 43 4.97 -10.71 -7.71
C VAL A 43 4.08 -9.60 -8.27
N PRO A 44 4.59 -8.36 -8.48
CA PRO A 44 3.81 -7.31 -9.13
C PRO A 44 3.37 -7.73 -10.53
N ASP A 45 2.11 -7.45 -10.89
CA ASP A 45 1.61 -7.59 -12.25
C ASP A 45 2.35 -6.66 -13.23
N GLU A 46 2.75 -5.48 -12.78
CA GLU A 46 3.66 -4.58 -13.50
C GLU A 46 4.78 -4.13 -12.56
N ALA A 47 6.02 -4.21 -13.05
CA ALA A 47 7.20 -3.70 -12.35
C ALA A 47 8.07 -2.87 -13.31
N LYS A 48 8.24 -1.59 -12.97
CA LYS A 48 9.21 -0.65 -13.57
C LYS A 48 10.17 -0.17 -12.48
N PRO A 49 11.32 0.43 -12.85
CA PRO A 49 12.34 0.84 -11.89
C PRO A 49 11.87 1.75 -10.75
N ASN A 50 10.84 2.56 -10.98
CA ASN A 50 10.31 3.51 -10.00
C ASN A 50 8.81 3.37 -9.73
N GLN A 51 8.15 2.37 -10.31
CA GLN A 51 6.72 2.18 -10.14
C GLN A 51 6.23 0.80 -10.54
N GLY A 52 5.11 0.39 -10.02
CA GLY A 52 4.46 -0.86 -10.40
C GLY A 52 3.20 -1.09 -9.59
N PHE A 53 2.56 -2.24 -9.79
CA PHE A 53 1.34 -2.57 -9.06
C PHE A 53 1.07 -4.07 -8.97
N TRP A 54 0.21 -4.42 -8.01
CA TRP A 54 -0.47 -5.70 -7.86
C TRP A 54 -1.97 -5.48 -8.01
N LYS A 55 -2.63 -6.30 -8.80
CA LYS A 55 -4.07 -6.55 -8.70
C LYS A 55 -4.28 -7.55 -7.56
N LEU A 56 -5.27 -7.32 -6.72
CA LEU A 56 -5.48 -8.10 -5.49
C LEU A 56 -6.91 -8.62 -5.36
N ASP A 57 -7.82 -8.12 -6.19
CA ASP A 57 -9.22 -8.55 -6.25
C ASP A 57 -9.37 -10.07 -6.35
N TYR A 58 -8.53 -10.75 -7.13
CA TYR A 58 -8.55 -12.20 -7.28
C TYR A 58 -8.22 -12.96 -6.00
N VAL A 59 -7.38 -12.39 -5.11
CA VAL A 59 -7.02 -13.00 -3.82
C VAL A 59 -8.25 -13.02 -2.92
N TYR A 60 -8.92 -11.87 -2.83
CA TYR A 60 -10.13 -11.73 -2.03
C TYR A 60 -11.31 -12.50 -2.62
N ALA A 61 -11.44 -12.58 -3.95
CA ALA A 61 -12.48 -13.37 -4.60
C ALA A 61 -12.35 -14.88 -4.30
N ALA A 62 -11.12 -15.35 -4.08
CA ALA A 62 -10.84 -16.71 -3.63
C ALA A 62 -11.04 -16.93 -2.11
N GLY A 63 -11.54 -15.92 -1.37
CA GLY A 63 -11.75 -16.00 0.08
C GLY A 63 -10.47 -15.92 0.92
N ARG A 64 -9.37 -15.44 0.33
CA ARG A 64 -8.07 -15.28 1.00
C ARG A 64 -7.86 -13.82 1.43
N THR A 65 -6.79 -13.58 2.18
CA THR A 65 -6.42 -12.26 2.70
C THR A 65 -5.13 -11.77 2.06
N VAL A 66 -4.88 -10.46 2.14
CA VAL A 66 -3.61 -9.88 1.69
C VAL A 66 -2.94 -9.20 2.89
N ASN A 67 -1.67 -9.52 3.11
CA ASN A 67 -0.83 -8.85 4.08
C ASN A 67 0.32 -8.13 3.38
N VAL A 68 0.76 -7.02 3.93
CA VAL A 68 1.90 -6.24 3.43
C VAL A 68 2.94 -6.15 4.52
N ARG A 69 4.20 -6.48 4.20
CA ARG A 69 5.36 -6.14 5.03
C ARG A 69 6.00 -4.89 4.49
N CYS A 70 5.97 -3.83 5.30
CA CYS A 70 6.73 -2.61 5.08
C CYS A 70 8.12 -2.78 5.71
N GLU A 71 9.16 -2.83 4.89
CA GLU A 71 10.54 -2.93 5.35
C GLU A 71 11.17 -1.55 5.35
N TYR A 72 11.67 -1.14 6.51
CA TYR A 72 12.24 0.19 6.70
C TYR A 72 13.77 0.17 6.58
N ALA A 73 14.35 1.31 6.22
CA ALA A 73 15.80 1.47 6.06
C ALA A 73 16.61 1.18 7.35
N ASP A 74 15.96 1.28 8.51
CA ASP A 74 16.53 0.90 9.82
C ASP A 74 16.44 -0.60 10.13
N LYS A 75 16.07 -1.43 9.13
CA LYS A 75 15.88 -2.89 9.22
C LYS A 75 14.72 -3.33 10.11
N THR A 76 13.86 -2.42 10.52
CA THR A 76 12.60 -2.79 11.19
C THR A 76 11.52 -3.09 10.16
N ASN A 77 10.58 -3.95 10.54
CA ASN A 77 9.45 -4.32 9.70
C ASN A 77 8.14 -3.89 10.36
N LEU A 78 7.13 -3.59 9.54
CA LEU A 78 5.74 -3.45 9.97
C LEU A 78 4.88 -4.31 9.06
N ASP A 79 4.21 -5.29 9.64
CA ASP A 79 3.27 -6.14 8.92
C ASP A 79 1.87 -5.56 9.08
N ILE A 80 1.16 -5.40 7.97
CA ILE A 80 -0.16 -4.77 7.90
C ILE A 80 -1.10 -5.75 7.20
N ASN A 81 -2.17 -6.13 7.89
CA ASN A 81 -3.30 -6.82 7.28
C ASN A 81 -4.18 -5.79 6.58
N LEU A 82 -4.44 -5.96 5.28
CA LEU A 82 -5.29 -5.06 4.52
C LEU A 82 -6.77 -5.37 4.85
N PRO A 83 -7.49 -4.44 5.53
CA PRO A 83 -8.76 -4.75 6.20
C PRO A 83 -9.97 -4.90 5.25
N GLU A 84 -9.85 -4.54 3.98
CA GLU A 84 -10.94 -4.53 3.00
C GLU A 84 -10.54 -5.18 1.67
N LYS A 85 -11.53 -5.40 0.78
CA LYS A 85 -11.33 -5.90 -0.58
C LYS A 85 -10.65 -4.86 -1.47
N ILE A 86 -9.37 -4.62 -1.20
CA ILE A 86 -8.49 -3.82 -2.03
C ILE A 86 -8.47 -4.43 -3.43
N GLN A 87 -8.75 -3.64 -4.45
CA GLN A 87 -8.64 -4.08 -5.83
C GLN A 87 -7.19 -4.07 -6.28
N LYS A 88 -6.43 -3.09 -5.83
CA LYS A 88 -5.07 -2.87 -6.32
C LYS A 88 -4.20 -2.20 -5.27
N CYS A 89 -2.93 -2.60 -5.24
CA CYS A 89 -1.88 -1.82 -4.59
C CYS A 89 -0.88 -1.35 -5.64
N SER A 90 -0.52 -0.06 -5.63
CA SER A 90 0.46 0.55 -6.52
C SER A 90 1.62 1.11 -5.71
N TYR A 91 2.85 0.82 -6.13
CA TYR A 91 4.03 1.45 -5.56
C TYR A 91 4.59 2.55 -6.47
N ARG A 92 5.16 3.57 -5.85
CA ARG A 92 5.95 4.64 -6.49
C ARG A 92 7.22 4.86 -5.68
N ILE A 93 8.34 5.03 -6.36
CA ILE A 93 9.63 5.39 -5.77
C ILE A 93 9.95 6.81 -6.22
N ASP A 94 10.12 7.72 -5.27
CA ASP A 94 10.41 9.12 -5.56
C ASP A 94 11.89 9.36 -5.94
N ALA A 95 12.23 10.61 -6.28
CA ALA A 95 13.59 11.01 -6.63
C ALA A 95 14.60 10.80 -5.48
N LYS A 96 14.12 10.73 -4.23
CA LYS A 96 14.93 10.46 -3.03
C LYS A 96 14.99 8.96 -2.70
N LYS A 97 14.56 8.11 -3.64
CA LYS A 97 14.49 6.64 -3.49
C LYS A 97 13.57 6.18 -2.35
N LYS A 98 12.60 7.00 -1.95
CA LYS A 98 11.61 6.60 -0.95
C LYS A 98 10.44 5.91 -1.63
N LEU A 99 10.12 4.71 -1.18
CA LEU A 99 8.96 3.96 -1.66
C LEU A 99 7.69 4.43 -0.94
N LYS A 100 6.61 4.58 -1.69
CA LYS A 100 5.25 4.75 -1.17
C LYS A 100 4.35 3.69 -1.78
N LEU A 101 3.47 3.12 -0.95
CA LEU A 101 2.51 2.09 -1.35
C LEU A 101 1.10 2.64 -1.12
N PHE A 102 0.31 2.69 -2.17
CA PHE A 102 -1.08 3.13 -2.13
C PHE A 102 -1.96 1.98 -2.55
N CYS A 103 -3.07 1.78 -1.85
CA CYS A 103 -4.03 0.74 -2.19
C CYS A 103 -5.42 1.35 -2.31
N ASP A 104 -6.22 0.83 -3.24
CA ASP A 104 -7.59 1.21 -3.55
C ASP A 104 -8.46 0.00 -3.90
#